data_AF-A0A2V9LAE5-F1
#
_entry.id   AF-A0A2V9LAE5-F1
#
_cell.length_a   1.000
_cell.length_b   1.000
_cell.length_c   1.000
_cell.angle_alpha   90.00
_cell.angle_beta   90.00
_cell.angle_gamma   90.00
#
_symmetry.space_group_name_H-M   'P 1'
#
loop_
_entity.id
_entity.type
_entity.pdbx_description
1 polymer ?
#
loop_
_entity_poly.entity_id
_entity_poly.type
_entity_poly.pdbx_seq_one_letter_code
_entity_poly.pdbx_strand_id
1 'polypeptide(L)' 'MLWGLLPALFFGGGQEKAAAAESPRTLSPFIQSIFPRGGRQGTEVEISIQGKYLGGACEIRFSGTGVKGKVLDAS' A
#
# COMPACT_ATOMS: atom_id res chain seq x y z
N MET A 1 -49.94 16.47 47.26
CA MET A 1 -48.76 16.80 48.08
C MET A 1 -47.72 15.69 47.94
N LEU A 2 -46.47 16.04 47.59
CA LEU A 2 -45.20 15.57 48.20
C LEU A 2 -45.03 14.04 48.43
N TRP A 3 -43.97 13.30 48.08
CA TRP A 3 -42.64 13.45 47.47
C TRP A 3 -42.07 12.03 47.51
N GLY A 4 -41.34 11.57 46.49
CA GLY A 4 -40.79 10.21 46.52
C GLY A 4 -39.81 9.90 45.40
N LEU A 5 -38.71 10.64 45.38
CA LEU A 5 -37.35 10.28 44.92
C LEU A 5 -37.24 9.21 43.81
N LEU A 6 -36.94 9.69 42.59
CA LEU A 6 -36.46 8.87 41.47
C LEU A 6 -35.29 7.99 41.92
N PRO A 7 -35.31 6.68 41.61
CA PRO A 7 -34.12 5.87 41.74
C PRO A 7 -33.11 6.31 40.68
N ALA A 8 -31.86 6.38 41.12
CA ALA A 8 -30.66 6.67 40.36
C ALA A 8 -30.77 6.23 38.89
N LEU A 9 -30.73 7.22 37.99
CA LEU A 9 -30.22 7.03 36.64
C LEU A 9 -28.78 6.53 36.80
N PHE A 10 -28.61 5.21 36.85
CA PHE A 10 -27.40 4.55 36.42
C PHE A 10 -27.22 4.91 34.94
N PHE A 11 -26.67 6.10 34.69
CA PHE A 11 -26.20 6.50 33.39
C PHE A 11 -24.85 5.79 33.14
N GLY A 12 -24.88 4.46 33.17
CA GLY A 12 -23.88 3.59 32.59
C GLY A 12 -24.14 3.48 31.09
N GLY A 13 -24.16 4.62 30.40
CA GLY A 13 -24.08 4.66 28.95
C GLY A 13 -22.66 4.32 28.57
N GLY A 14 -22.45 3.09 28.08
CA GLY A 14 -21.15 2.56 27.71
C GLY A 14 -20.37 3.54 26.86
N GLN A 15 -19.06 3.58 27.11
CA GLN A 15 -18.13 4.13 26.14
C GLN A 15 -18.27 3.26 24.88
N GLU A 16 -19.14 3.65 23.95
CA GLU A 16 -18.98 3.30 22.56
C GLU A 16 -17.67 3.93 22.14
N LYS A 17 -16.57 3.22 22.41
CA LYS A 17 -15.37 3.28 21.61
C LYS A 17 -15.88 3.06 20.19
N ALA A 18 -16.23 4.16 19.52
CA ALA A 18 -16.32 4.21 18.10
C ALA A 18 -14.98 3.63 17.66
N ALA A 19 -15.02 2.38 17.20
CA ALA A 19 -13.93 1.77 16.49
C ALA A 19 -13.61 2.81 15.43
N ALA A 20 -12.48 3.50 15.60
CA ALA A 20 -11.93 4.33 14.56
C ALA A 20 -11.92 3.40 13.35
N ALA A 21 -12.79 3.69 12.39
CA ALA A 21 -12.83 2.93 11.15
C ALA A 21 -11.42 3.04 10.59
N GLU A 22 -10.62 1.99 10.76
CA GLU A 22 -9.28 1.91 10.24
C GLU A 22 -9.46 1.98 8.73
N SER A 23 -9.20 3.15 8.15
CA SER A 23 -9.17 3.29 6.69
C SER A 23 -8.29 2.16 6.16
N PRO A 24 -8.76 1.36 5.18
CA PRO A 24 -7.92 0.30 4.65
C PRO A 24 -6.60 0.93 4.23
N ARG A 25 -5.50 0.48 4.83
CA ARG A 25 -4.18 0.95 4.43
C ARG A 25 -3.93 0.43 3.02
N THR A 26 -4.24 1.25 2.03
CA THR A 26 -3.96 0.92 0.64
C THR A 26 -2.46 0.77 0.49
N LEU A 27 -2.01 -0.46 0.25
CA LEU A 27 -0.62 -0.78 0.00
C LEU A 27 -0.29 -0.36 -1.43
N SER A 28 0.28 0.82 -1.59
CA SER A 28 0.70 1.33 -2.90
C SER A 28 2.04 0.72 -3.32
N PRO A 29 2.18 0.23 -4.56
CA PRO A 29 3.45 -0.22 -5.10
C PRO A 29 4.52 0.87 -4.97
N PHE A 30 5.71 0.50 -4.51
CA PHE A 30 6.81 1.43 -4.29
C PHE A 30 8.14 0.81 -4.74
N ILE A 31 8.84 1.51 -5.62
CA ILE A 31 10.20 1.14 -6.04
C ILE A 31 11.19 1.79 -5.09
N GLN A 32 12.03 0.98 -4.46
CA GLN A 32 13.10 1.42 -3.57
C GLN A 32 14.42 1.61 -4.31
N SER A 33 14.76 0.71 -5.22
CA SER A 33 16.03 0.76 -5.95
C SER A 33 15.96 0.08 -7.30
N ILE A 34 16.89 0.49 -8.18
CA ILE A 34 17.10 -0.06 -9.51
C ILE A 34 18.60 -0.20 -9.72
N PHE A 35 19.05 -1.39 -10.11
CA PHE A 35 20.46 -1.65 -10.40
C PHE A 35 20.61 -2.64 -11.58
N PRO A 36 21.52 -2.39 -12.53
CA PRO A 36 22.26 -1.14 -12.73
C PRO A 36 21.34 0.00 -13.18
N ARG A 37 21.76 1.25 -12.99
CA ARG A 37 20.97 2.44 -13.39
C ARG A 37 21.10 2.81 -14.88
N GLY A 38 21.80 1.98 -15.66
CA GLY A 38 22.06 2.24 -17.06
C GLY A 38 22.77 1.07 -17.74
N GLY A 39 22.89 1.19 -19.05
CA GLY A 39 23.47 0.18 -19.92
C GLY A 39 24.08 0.81 -21.17
N ARG A 40 24.94 0.06 -21.86
CA ARG A 40 25.49 0.50 -23.15
C ARG A 40 24.45 0.26 -24.24
N GLN A 41 24.30 1.19 -25.16
CA GLN A 41 23.43 1.00 -26.33
C GLN A 41 23.86 -0.22 -27.15
N GLY A 42 22.88 -0.95 -27.67
CA GLY A 42 23.10 -2.17 -28.45
C GLY A 42 23.51 -3.39 -27.62
N THR A 43 23.40 -3.33 -26.28
CA THR A 43 23.67 -4.46 -25.39
C THR A 43 22.43 -4.81 -24.57
N GLU A 44 22.31 -6.07 -24.19
CA GLU A 44 21.30 -6.51 -23.23
C GLU A 44 21.85 -6.32 -21.81
N VAL A 45 21.01 -5.83 -20.92
CA VAL A 45 21.37 -5.56 -19.53
C VAL A 45 20.28 -6.12 -18.64
N GLU A 46 20.67 -7.02 -17.76
CA GLU A 46 19.79 -7.50 -16.70
C GLU A 46 19.68 -6.43 -15.62
N ILE A 47 18.44 -6.09 -15.25
CA ILE A 47 18.16 -5.06 -14.25
C ILE A 47 17.35 -5.67 -13.11
N SER A 48 17.84 -5.48 -11.90
CA SER A 48 17.14 -5.78 -10.66
C SER A 48 16.41 -4.54 -10.15
N ILE A 49 15.12 -4.70 -9.87
CA ILE A 49 14.26 -3.67 -9.27
C ILE A 49 13.82 -4.19 -7.90
N GLN A 50 14.08 -3.42 -6.85
CA GLN A 50 13.63 -3.77 -5.49
C GLN A 50 12.59 -2.77 -5.01
N GLY A 51 11.65 -3.24 -4.20
CA GLY A 51 10.56 -2.41 -3.71
C GLY A 51 9.57 -3.18 -2.84
N LYS A 52 8.41 -2.56 -2.60
CA LYS A 52 7.30 -3.15 -1.86
C LYS A 52 6.06 -3.20 -2.74
N TYR A 53 5.27 -4.25 -2.57
CA TYR A 53 3.99 -4.45 -3.26
C TYR A 53 4.12 -4.38 -4.78
N LEU A 54 5.22 -4.91 -5.32
CA LEU A 54 5.46 -5.02 -6.77
C LEU A 54 4.88 -6.32 -7.36
N GLY A 55 4.37 -7.22 -6.51
CA GLY A 55 3.72 -8.46 -6.93
C GLY A 55 2.52 -8.18 -7.85
N GLY A 56 2.38 -8.98 -8.91
CA GLY A 56 1.37 -8.79 -9.94
C GLY A 56 1.76 -7.84 -11.08
N ALA A 57 2.99 -7.29 -11.07
CA ALA A 57 3.52 -6.56 -12.22
C ALA A 57 3.83 -7.54 -13.38
N CYS A 58 3.05 -7.47 -14.46
CA CYS A 58 3.18 -8.37 -15.62
C CYS A 58 3.79 -7.71 -16.86
N GLU A 59 4.00 -6.39 -16.84
CA GLU A 59 4.41 -5.63 -18.02
C GLU A 59 5.44 -4.56 -17.67
N ILE A 60 6.42 -4.39 -18.57
CA ILE A 60 7.39 -3.29 -18.51
C ILE A 60 7.02 -2.31 -19.62
N ARG A 61 6.75 -1.05 -19.25
CA ARG A 61 6.41 0.03 -20.18
C ARG A 61 7.47 1.10 -20.20
N PHE A 62 7.91 1.48 -21.39
CA PHE A 62 8.85 2.57 -21.63
C PHE A 62 8.11 3.73 -22.29
N SER A 63 8.38 4.97 -21.86
CA SER A 63 7.77 6.16 -22.46
C SER A 63 8.32 6.49 -23.85
N GLY A 64 9.55 6.03 -24.15
CA GLY A 64 10.24 6.26 -25.42
C GLY A 64 10.44 4.99 -26.24
N THR A 65 11.00 5.17 -27.42
CA THR A 65 11.40 4.07 -28.32
C THR A 65 12.89 3.72 -28.13
N GLY A 66 13.32 2.58 -28.69
CA GLY A 66 14.73 2.15 -28.68
C GLY A 66 15.13 1.25 -27.51
N VAL A 67 14.23 0.97 -26.57
CA VAL A 67 14.43 0.01 -25.49
C VAL A 67 13.27 -0.99 -25.49
N LYS A 68 13.59 -2.26 -25.24
CA LYS A 68 12.63 -3.34 -25.02
C LYS A 68 13.10 -4.15 -23.82
N GLY A 69 12.17 -4.79 -23.14
CA GLY A 69 12.49 -5.63 -21.98
C GLY A 69 11.40 -6.65 -21.73
N LYS A 70 11.74 -7.66 -20.94
CA LYS A 70 10.82 -8.66 -20.41
C LYS A 70 11.13 -8.84 -18.94
N VAL A 71 10.13 -9.27 -18.17
CA VAL A 71 10.33 -9.69 -16.79
C VAL A 71 11.02 -11.06 -16.84
N LEU A 72 12.18 -11.18 -16.21
CA LEU A 72 12.90 -12.45 -16.08
C LEU A 72 12.42 -13.23 -14.85
N ASP A 73 12.22 -12.52 -13.75
CA ASP A 73 11.72 -13.05 -12.49
C ASP A 73 10.95 -11.96 -11.73
N ALA A 74 9.94 -12.37 -10.96
CA ALA A 74 9.13 -11.49 -10.11
C ALA A 74 8.57 -12.30 -8.94
N SER A 75 9.20 -12.15 -7.77
CA SER A 75 8.85 -12.82 -6.51
C SER A 75 8.37 -11.85 -5.44
#